data_AF-A0A7Y8GXV1-F1
#
_entry.id   AF-A0A7Y8GXV1-F1
#
_cell.length_a   1.000
_cell.length_b   1.000
_cell.length_c   1.000
_cell.angle_alpha   90.00
_cell.angle_beta   90.00
_cell.angle_gamma   90.00
#
_symmetry.space_group_name_H-M   'P 1'
#
loop_
_entity.id
_entity.type
_entity.pdbx_description
1 polymer ?
#
loop_
_entity_poly.entity_id
_entity_poly.type
_entity_poly.pdbx_seq_one_letter_code
_entity_poly.pdbx_strand_id
1 'polypeptide(L)'
;MDIQTTSNTELLRLAFGLSVYEAQAAERELFRPPGELVPDGHCVQEGLFNSFGWEQRLTAARELDRRAADRERKKLLSPESTYGWLHRRIGHLEYEVFVVVFLDAQNKVIHLDELFRGTTNQTSVYPREVVKKAILHNASSVLLSHNHPLC
;
A
#
# COMPACT_ATOMS: atom_id res chain seq x y z
N MET A 1 -10.70 11.78 11.51
CA MET A 1 -10.82 11.50 10.06
C MET A 1 -10.22 10.13 9.82
N ASP A 2 -10.96 9.22 9.18
CA ASP A 2 -10.48 7.87 8.89
C ASP A 2 -9.70 7.87 7.56
N ILE A 3 -8.38 7.67 7.64
CA ILE A 3 -7.46 7.72 6.49
C ILE A 3 -7.72 6.57 5.52
N GLN A 4 -8.18 5.41 6.01
CA GLN A 4 -8.37 4.21 5.19
C GLN A 4 -9.53 4.36 4.21
N THR A 5 -10.56 5.15 4.55
CA THR A 5 -11.76 5.39 3.73
C THR A 5 -11.72 6.71 2.97
N THR A 6 -10.70 7.54 3.19
CA THR A 6 -10.54 8.85 2.54
C THR A 6 -10.19 8.70 1.04
N SER A 7 -10.69 9.59 0.17
CA SER A 7 -10.37 9.58 -1.27
C SER A 7 -8.91 9.95 -1.55
N ASN A 8 -8.35 9.52 -2.69
CA ASN A 8 -6.97 9.85 -3.06
C ASN A 8 -6.76 11.37 -3.20
N THR A 9 -7.70 12.10 -3.82
CA THR A 9 -7.69 13.56 -3.86
C THR A 9 -7.54 14.14 -2.45
N GLU A 10 -8.37 13.74 -1.49
CA GLU A 10 -8.30 14.29 -0.13
C GLU A 10 -7.02 13.88 0.60
N LEU A 11 -6.50 12.67 0.37
CA LEU A 11 -5.20 12.26 0.88
C LEU A 11 -4.05 13.08 0.29
N LEU A 12 -4.10 13.42 -1.00
CA LEU A 12 -3.10 14.24 -1.69
C LEU A 12 -3.08 15.68 -1.17
N ARG A 13 -4.28 16.25 -0.94
CA ARG A 13 -4.44 17.55 -0.27
C ARG A 13 -3.85 17.51 1.14
N LEU A 14 -4.19 16.47 1.91
CA LEU A 14 -3.72 16.30 3.28
C LEU A 14 -2.20 16.13 3.35
N ALA A 15 -1.63 15.20 2.58
CA ALA A 15 -0.21 14.87 2.61
C ALA A 15 0.66 16.05 2.14
N PHE A 16 0.33 16.63 1.00
CA PHE A 16 1.20 17.55 0.28
C PHE A 16 0.73 19.02 0.35
N GLY A 17 -0.38 19.30 1.03
CA GLY A 17 -0.94 20.64 1.14
C GLY A 17 -1.45 21.20 -0.18
N LEU A 18 -1.81 20.31 -1.11
CA LEU A 18 -2.30 20.65 -2.44
C LEU A 18 -3.69 21.28 -2.38
N SER A 19 -3.95 22.21 -3.29
CA SER A 19 -5.32 22.62 -3.61
C SER A 19 -6.14 21.44 -4.15
N VAL A 20 -7.46 21.58 -4.17
CA VAL A 20 -8.35 20.55 -4.75
C VAL A 20 -7.95 20.23 -6.20
N TYR A 21 -7.60 21.26 -6.98
CA TYR A 21 -7.23 21.10 -8.38
C TYR A 21 -5.89 20.38 -8.55
N GLU A 22 -4.85 20.80 -7.82
CA GLU A 22 -3.55 20.13 -7.86
C GLU A 22 -3.64 18.67 -7.41
N ALA A 23 -4.45 18.39 -6.39
CA ALA A 23 -4.67 17.03 -5.92
C ALA A 23 -5.42 16.17 -6.95
N GLN A 24 -6.41 16.73 -7.65
CA GLN A 24 -7.09 16.04 -8.75
C GLN A 24 -6.14 15.76 -9.92
N ALA A 25 -5.28 16.72 -10.27
CA ALA A 25 -4.28 16.54 -11.32
C ALA A 25 -3.24 15.47 -10.94
N ALA A 26 -2.70 15.54 -9.72
CA ALA A 26 -1.77 14.55 -9.19
C ALA A 26 -2.42 13.17 -9.06
N GLU A 27 -3.71 13.08 -8.70
CA GLU A 27 -4.44 11.81 -8.67
C GLU A 27 -4.52 11.19 -10.07
N ARG A 28 -4.87 11.98 -11.09
CA ARG A 28 -4.94 11.51 -12.48
C ARG A 28 -3.58 11.10 -13.05
N GLU A 29 -2.49 11.69 -12.56
CA GLU A 29 -1.13 11.32 -12.95
C GLU A 29 -0.66 10.05 -12.23
N LEU A 30 -0.70 10.06 -10.89
CA LEU A 30 -0.19 8.99 -10.04
C LEU A 30 -1.06 7.73 -10.10
N PHE A 31 -2.38 7.92 -10.23
CA PHE A 31 -3.38 6.87 -10.34
C PHE A 31 -4.02 6.89 -11.74
N ARG A 32 -3.22 6.95 -12.81
CA ARG A 32 -3.68 6.77 -14.20
C ARG A 32 -3.86 5.31 -14.62
N PRO A 33 -4.97 4.87 -15.23
CA PRO A 33 -5.04 3.53 -15.81
C PRO A 33 -3.99 3.38 -16.95
N PRO A 34 -3.40 2.18 -17.17
CA PRO A 34 -2.39 2.00 -18.21
C PRO A 34 -2.91 2.41 -19.60
N GLY A 35 -2.21 3.33 -20.29
CA GLY A 35 -2.46 3.67 -21.69
C GLY A 35 -3.17 5.01 -21.98
N GLU A 36 -3.44 5.85 -20.97
CA GLU A 36 -4.11 7.15 -21.17
C GLU A 36 -3.09 8.31 -21.37
N LEU A 37 -3.36 9.23 -22.31
CA LEU A 37 -2.51 10.38 -22.64
C LEU A 37 -2.74 11.55 -21.66
N VAL A 38 -1.66 12.29 -21.36
CA VAL A 38 -1.68 13.44 -20.44
C VAL A 38 -2.16 14.70 -21.19
N PRO A 39 -3.18 15.43 -20.71
CA PRO A 39 -3.43 16.78 -21.18
C PRO A 39 -2.44 17.75 -20.52
N ASP A 40 -1.91 18.69 -21.30
CA ASP A 40 -1.01 19.74 -20.81
C ASP A 40 -1.67 20.57 -19.71
N GLY A 41 -1.06 20.58 -18.52
CA GLY A 41 -1.58 21.28 -17.34
C GLY A 41 -0.87 22.61 -17.07
N HIS A 42 -1.63 23.71 -17.11
CA HIS A 42 -1.20 25.02 -16.63
C HIS A 42 -1.29 25.12 -15.09
N CYS A 43 -0.37 25.89 -14.51
CA CYS A 43 -0.19 26.14 -13.06
C CYS A 43 -0.85 27.45 -12.62
N VAL A 44 -1.64 27.44 -11.53
CA VAL A 44 -2.05 28.64 -10.75
C VAL A 44 -2.20 28.29 -9.25
N GLN A 45 -1.89 29.25 -8.38
CA GLN A 45 -1.50 29.14 -6.95
C GLN A 45 -2.60 29.11 -5.87
N GLU A 46 -2.12 28.78 -4.66
CA GLU A 46 -2.56 29.07 -3.27
C GLU A 46 -3.40 28.02 -2.49
N GLY A 47 -2.67 27.18 -1.73
CA GLY A 47 -2.60 27.31 -0.27
C GLY A 47 -3.67 26.61 0.58
N LEU A 48 -3.36 25.41 1.11
CA LEU A 48 -3.98 24.89 2.33
C LEU A 48 -2.97 24.13 3.22
N PHE A 49 -1.78 24.70 3.43
CA PHE A 49 -0.68 24.00 4.10
C PHE A 49 -0.82 23.95 5.65
N ASN A 50 -1.66 24.81 6.26
CA ASN A 50 -1.65 25.06 7.71
C ASN A 50 -2.82 24.42 8.51
N SER A 51 -3.65 23.57 7.89
CA SER A 51 -4.85 23.03 8.57
C SER A 51 -4.68 21.68 9.26
N PHE A 52 -3.54 21.00 9.06
CA PHE A 52 -3.33 19.62 9.53
C PHE A 52 -1.93 19.40 10.12
N GLY A 53 -1.84 18.58 11.18
CA GLY A 53 -0.59 18.22 11.84
C GLY A 53 0.26 17.26 11.00
N TRP A 54 1.60 17.32 11.16
CA TRP A 54 2.56 16.53 10.36
C TRP A 54 2.33 15.02 10.41
N GLU A 55 1.84 14.49 11.53
CA GLU A 55 1.50 13.05 11.68
C GLU A 55 0.39 12.61 10.70
N GLN A 56 -0.65 13.43 10.56
CA GLN A 56 -1.76 13.15 9.64
C GLN A 56 -1.29 13.19 8.19
N ARG A 57 -0.37 14.11 7.88
CA ARG A 57 0.21 14.24 6.54
C ARG A 57 1.07 13.04 6.17
N LEU A 58 1.91 12.58 7.09
CA LEU A 58 2.76 11.40 6.90
C LEU A 58 1.92 10.13 6.74
N THR A 59 0.85 10.01 7.54
CA THR A 59 -0.07 8.87 7.46
C THR A 59 -0.83 8.86 6.14
N ALA A 60 -1.26 10.03 5.65
CA ALA A 60 -1.87 10.17 4.34
C ALA A 60 -0.90 9.83 3.19
N ALA A 61 0.36 10.28 3.27
CA ALA A 61 1.38 9.96 2.28
C ALA A 61 1.67 8.45 2.20
N ARG A 62 1.75 7.76 3.36
CA ARG A 62 1.93 6.30 3.43
C ARG A 62 0.74 5.56 2.82
N GLU A 63 -0.48 6.02 3.07
CA GLU A 63 -1.68 5.41 2.48
C GLU A 63 -1.71 5.59 0.95
N LEU A 64 -1.31 6.76 0.43
CA LEU A 64 -1.18 6.98 -1.02
C LEU A 64 -0.16 6.04 -1.66
N ASP A 65 1.01 5.89 -1.04
CA ASP A 65 2.06 4.97 -1.50
C ASP A 65 1.58 3.50 -1.49
N ARG A 66 0.86 3.10 -0.43
CA ARG A 66 0.22 1.78 -0.35
C ARG A 66 -0.78 1.55 -1.50
N ARG A 67 -1.67 2.52 -1.75
CA ARG A 67 -2.66 2.43 -2.84
C ARG A 67 -2.02 2.39 -4.23
N ALA A 68 -0.96 3.17 -4.44
CA ALA A 68 -0.22 3.18 -5.70
C ALA A 68 0.43 1.81 -5.96
N ALA A 69 0.95 1.16 -4.91
CA ALA A 69 1.53 -0.19 -5.00
C ALA A 69 0.52 -1.30 -5.31
N ASP A 70 -0.78 -1.07 -5.12
CA ASP A 70 -1.84 -2.07 -5.22
C ASP A 70 -2.55 -2.10 -6.59
N ARG A 71 -2.28 -1.13 -7.46
CA ARG A 71 -3.00 -0.95 -8.74
C ARG A 71 -2.73 -1.99 -9.80
N GLU A 72 -1.48 -2.36 -9.96
CA GLU A 72 -1.11 -3.48 -10.81
C GLU A 72 -0.77 -4.67 -9.94
N ARG A 73 -1.19 -5.87 -10.39
CA ARG A 73 -0.73 -7.10 -9.74
C ARG A 73 0.80 -7.17 -9.87
N LYS A 74 1.48 -6.72 -8.82
CA LYS A 74 2.94 -6.59 -8.80
C LYS A 74 3.55 -7.97 -9.04
N LYS A 75 4.43 -8.06 -10.04
CA LYS A 75 5.30 -9.24 -10.20
C LYS A 75 6.42 -9.14 -9.17
N LEU A 76 6.53 -10.16 -8.32
CA LEU A 76 7.60 -10.30 -7.34
C LEU A 76 8.65 -11.25 -7.91
N LEU A 77 9.68 -10.68 -8.56
CA LEU A 77 10.68 -11.45 -9.31
C LEU A 77 12.07 -11.43 -8.66
N SER A 78 12.29 -10.58 -7.65
CA SER A 78 13.55 -10.50 -6.94
C SER A 78 13.32 -10.23 -5.44
N PRO A 79 14.27 -10.61 -4.56
CA PRO A 79 14.20 -10.26 -3.14
C PRO A 79 14.04 -8.76 -2.89
N GLU A 80 14.72 -7.90 -3.65
CA GLU A 80 14.69 -6.44 -3.50
C GLU A 80 13.32 -5.87 -3.88
N SER A 81 12.75 -6.33 -5.00
CA SER A 81 11.41 -5.90 -5.42
C SER A 81 10.32 -6.38 -4.45
N THR A 82 10.52 -7.56 -3.86
CA THR A 82 9.67 -8.15 -2.83
C THR A 82 9.75 -7.38 -1.53
N TYR A 83 10.96 -7.10 -1.05
CA TYR A 83 11.20 -6.28 0.14
C TYR A 83 10.58 -4.90 -0.01
N GLY A 84 10.86 -4.19 -1.11
CA GLY A 84 10.32 -2.85 -1.33
C GLY A 84 8.79 -2.84 -1.37
N TRP A 85 8.16 -3.87 -1.92
CA TRP A 85 6.70 -3.99 -1.94
C TRP A 85 6.11 -4.32 -0.56
N LEU A 86 6.71 -5.26 0.18
CA LEU A 86 6.30 -5.61 1.55
C LEU A 86 6.54 -4.47 2.54
N HIS A 87 7.67 -3.78 2.45
CA HIS A 87 8.04 -2.69 3.34
C HIS A 87 7.04 -1.52 3.26
N ARG A 88 6.55 -1.19 2.05
CA ARG A 88 5.46 -0.20 1.90
C ARG A 88 4.17 -0.63 2.59
N ARG A 89 3.85 -1.93 2.60
CA ARG A 89 2.61 -2.45 3.17
C ARG A 89 2.65 -2.66 4.69
N ILE A 90 3.72 -3.25 5.22
CA ILE A 90 3.81 -3.62 6.64
C ILE A 90 5.01 -3.04 7.37
N GLY A 91 6.00 -2.47 6.67
CA GLY A 91 7.26 -2.00 7.27
C GLY A 91 7.10 -0.78 8.17
N HIS A 92 6.03 0.00 8.00
CA HIS A 92 5.75 1.20 8.81
C HIS A 92 4.86 0.92 10.03
N LEU A 93 4.39 -0.31 10.22
CA LEU A 93 3.53 -0.68 11.32
C LEU A 93 4.35 -0.75 12.61
N GLU A 94 3.83 -0.14 13.69
CA GLU A 94 4.48 -0.09 15.01
C GLU A 94 4.39 -1.42 15.78
N TYR A 95 3.72 -2.41 15.20
CA TYR A 95 3.52 -3.74 15.76
C TYR A 95 3.91 -4.80 14.74
N GLU A 96 4.24 -6.01 15.22
CA GLU A 96 4.58 -7.14 14.37
C GLU A 96 3.31 -7.72 13.74
N VAL A 97 3.38 -7.93 12.42
CA VAL A 97 2.34 -8.54 11.61
C VAL A 97 2.94 -9.66 10.78
N PHE A 98 2.33 -10.84 10.85
CA PHE A 98 2.64 -11.94 9.95
C PHE A 98 1.65 -11.94 8.79
N VAL A 99 2.18 -11.88 7.57
CA VAL A 99 1.41 -11.83 6.33
C VAL A 99 1.70 -13.01 5.41
N VAL A 100 0.68 -13.35 4.62
CA VAL A 100 0.78 -14.30 3.51
C VAL A 100 0.41 -13.59 2.22
N VAL A 101 1.31 -13.61 1.26
CA VAL A 101 1.07 -13.13 -0.09
C VAL A 101 0.76 -14.31 -0.99
N PHE A 102 -0.40 -14.27 -1.63
CA PHE A 102 -0.85 -15.28 -2.59
C PHE A 102 -0.47 -14.84 -4.00
N LEU A 103 0.19 -15.72 -4.75
CA LEU A 103 0.75 -15.41 -6.07
C LEU A 103 0.15 -16.30 -7.16
N ASP A 104 0.02 -15.75 -8.37
CA ASP A 104 -0.32 -16.53 -9.56
C ASP A 104 0.91 -17.24 -10.17
N ALA A 105 0.69 -18.02 -11.22
CA ALA A 105 1.74 -18.77 -11.90
C ALA A 105 2.83 -17.87 -12.55
N GLN A 106 2.61 -16.56 -12.65
CA GLN A 106 3.60 -15.58 -13.13
C GLN A 106 4.19 -14.75 -11.99
N ASN A 107 4.07 -15.21 -10.74
CA ASN A 107 4.50 -14.53 -9.52
C ASN A 107 3.88 -13.14 -9.34
N LYS A 108 2.67 -12.92 -9.87
CA LYS A 108 1.92 -11.70 -9.61
C LYS A 108 1.12 -11.83 -8.33
N VAL A 109 1.08 -10.76 -7.54
CA VAL A 109 0.25 -10.72 -6.33
C VAL A 109 -1.24 -10.81 -6.68
N ILE A 110 -1.90 -11.84 -6.15
CA ILE A 110 -3.36 -12.01 -6.20
C ILE A 110 -3.99 -11.35 -4.97
N HIS A 111 -3.46 -11.67 -3.79
CA HIS A 111 -4.00 -11.22 -2.52
C HIS A 111 -2.90 -11.20 -1.44
N LEU A 112 -3.12 -10.42 -0.38
CA LEU A 112 -2.30 -10.44 0.83
C LEU A 112 -3.24 -10.54 2.01
N ASP A 113 -3.02 -11.53 2.85
CA ASP A 113 -3.71 -11.69 4.13
C ASP A 113 -2.77 -11.40 5.29
N GLU A 114 -3.24 -10.62 6.25
CA GLU A 114 -2.64 -10.53 7.57
C GLU A 114 -3.21 -11.66 8.44
N LEU A 115 -2.39 -12.63 8.81
CA LEU A 115 -2.86 -13.77 9.61
C LEU A 115 -2.74 -13.52 11.10
N PHE A 116 -1.73 -12.76 11.53
CA PHE A 116 -1.47 -12.51 12.94
C PHE A 116 -0.99 -11.08 13.14
N ARG A 117 -1.48 -10.45 14.21
CA ARG A 117 -1.05 -9.14 14.72
C ARG A 117 -0.73 -9.29 16.21
N GLY A 118 0.43 -8.83 16.68
CA GLY A 118 0.76 -8.93 18.10
C GLY A 118 2.20 -8.56 18.47
N THR A 119 2.60 -8.91 19.69
CA THR A 119 3.95 -8.72 20.24
C THR A 119 4.52 -10.06 20.65
N THR A 120 5.03 -10.90 19.74
CA THR A 120 5.69 -12.11 20.26
C THR A 120 6.73 -12.74 19.35
N ASN A 121 7.90 -12.93 19.97
CA ASN A 121 9.06 -13.75 19.60
C ASN A 121 8.75 -15.19 19.10
N GLN A 122 7.49 -15.62 19.00
CA GLN A 122 7.02 -16.85 18.37
C GLN A 122 5.54 -16.70 17.97
N THR A 123 5.23 -16.85 16.68
CA THR A 123 3.86 -16.96 16.16
C THR A 123 3.62 -18.37 15.65
N SER A 124 2.54 -19.01 16.11
CA SER A 124 2.10 -20.31 15.58
C SER A 124 1.36 -20.10 14.26
N VAL A 125 2.08 -20.19 13.15
CA VAL A 125 1.48 -20.24 11.81
C VAL A 125 0.92 -21.65 11.60
N TYR A 126 -0.38 -21.76 11.36
CA TYR A 126 -1.02 -23.04 11.07
C TYR A 126 -1.02 -23.29 9.56
N PRO A 127 -0.20 -24.23 9.03
CA PRO A 127 -0.09 -24.44 7.58
C PRO A 127 -1.43 -24.76 6.92
N ARG A 128 -2.35 -25.45 7.63
CA ARG A 128 -3.70 -25.75 7.13
C ARG A 128 -4.49 -24.48 6.75
N GLU A 129 -4.35 -23.39 7.50
CA GLU A 129 -5.09 -22.15 7.24
C GLU A 129 -4.50 -21.42 6.04
N VAL A 130 -3.16 -21.44 5.92
CA VAL A 130 -2.44 -20.93 4.75
C VAL A 130 -2.86 -21.67 3.49
N VAL A 131 -2.89 -23.01 3.52
CA VAL A 131 -3.28 -23.85 2.39
C VAL A 131 -4.75 -23.63 2.01
N LYS A 132 -5.65 -23.56 2.99
CA LYS A 132 -7.07 -23.29 2.73
C LYS A 132 -7.28 -21.95 2.01
N LYS A 133 -6.58 -20.89 2.44
CA LYS A 133 -6.62 -19.58 1.80
C LYS A 133 -5.95 -19.59 0.42
N ALA A 134 -4.84 -20.31 0.26
CA ALA A 134 -4.17 -20.45 -1.04
C ALA A 134 -5.11 -21.09 -2.09
N ILE A 135 -5.85 -22.14 -1.69
CA ILE A 135 -6.86 -22.76 -2.56
C ILE A 135 -8.01 -21.78 -2.84
N LEU A 136 -8.52 -21.08 -1.83
CA LEU A 136 -9.59 -20.09 -1.99
C LEU A 136 -9.23 -18.99 -3.00
N HIS A 137 -7.98 -18.55 -3.00
CA HIS A 137 -7.47 -17.52 -3.92
C HIS A 137 -6.96 -18.07 -5.26
N ASN A 138 -7.04 -19.39 -5.51
CA ASN A 138 -6.42 -20.06 -6.66
C ASN A 138 -4.93 -19.71 -6.82
N ALA A 139 -4.20 -19.63 -5.70
CA ALA A 139 -2.79 -19.29 -5.68
C ALA A 139 -1.93 -20.45 -6.20
N SER A 140 -0.98 -20.14 -7.07
CA SER A 140 0.04 -21.10 -7.54
C SER A 140 1.21 -21.21 -6.56
N SER A 141 1.50 -20.15 -5.80
CA SER A 141 2.51 -20.13 -4.76
C SER A 141 2.15 -19.12 -3.65
N VAL A 142 2.83 -19.23 -2.50
CA VAL A 142 2.67 -18.32 -1.37
C VAL A 142 4.02 -17.78 -0.92
N LEU A 143 4.02 -16.54 -0.46
CA LEU A 143 5.16 -15.91 0.21
C LEU A 143 4.75 -15.55 1.65
N LEU A 144 5.60 -15.89 2.60
CA LEU A 144 5.41 -15.61 4.03
C LEU A 144 6.36 -14.50 4.46
N SER A 145 5.87 -13.53 5.24
CA SER A 145 6.70 -12.44 5.75
C SER A 145 6.16 -11.90 7.07
N HIS A 146 7.04 -11.27 7.86
CA HIS A 146 6.65 -10.42 8.97
C HIS A 146 7.50 -9.14 9.00
N ASN A 147 7.03 -8.11 9.69
CA ASN A 147 7.83 -6.94 10.04
C ASN A 147 8.29 -7.02 11.50
N HIS A 148 9.50 -6.54 11.78
CA HIS A 148 9.96 -6.29 13.14
C HIS A 148 10.09 -4.78 13.34
N PRO A 149 9.24 -4.13 14.17
CA PRO A 149 9.17 -2.67 14.27
C PRO A 149 10.40 -2.02 14.93
N LEU A 150 11.28 -2.81 15.57
CA LEU A 150 12.44 -2.33 16.34
C LEU A 150 13.79 -2.67 15.69
N CYS A 151 13.79 -3.18 14.45
CA CYS A 151 14.98 -3.69 13.76
C CYS A 151 15.27 -2.94 12.46
#